data_AF-A0A1G7LN59-F1
#
_entry.id   AF-A0A1G7LN59-F1
#
_cell.length_a   1.000
_cell.length_b   1.000
_cell.length_c   1.000
_cell.angle_alpha   90.00
_cell.angle_beta   90.00
_cell.angle_gamma   90.00
#
_symmetry.space_group_name_H-M   'P 1'
#
loop_
_entity.id
_entity.type
_entity.pdbx_description
1 polymer ?
#
loop_
_entity_poly.entity_id
_entity_poly.type
_entity_poly.pdbx_seq_one_letter_code
_entity_poly.pdbx_strand_id
1 'polypeptide(L)'
;MLLKKYDAFILGTYTWGDGELPDEFLDFLDEMEELELKGVVTSVFGSGDSTYRLFCGAVDELEAKLQGWGAVIAQESLKVEFGPTKEEKQLCREFGEKMVARLNVVK
;
A
#
# COMPACT_ATOMS: atom_id res chain seq x y z
N MET A 1 8.38 7.75 16.23
CA MET A 1 8.24 7.39 14.81
C MET A 1 7.05 8.14 14.18
N LEU A 2 7.19 8.59 12.94
CA LEU A 2 6.26 9.50 12.24
C LEU A 2 4.85 8.89 12.06
N LEU A 3 4.74 7.62 11.70
CA LEU A 3 3.47 6.95 11.39
C LEU A 3 2.48 6.91 12.57
N LYS A 4 2.98 6.73 13.80
CA LYS A 4 2.15 6.71 15.02
C LYS A 4 1.45 8.03 15.33
N LYS A 5 1.76 9.11 14.61
CA LYS A 5 1.10 10.42 14.76
C LYS A 5 -0.15 10.57 13.87
N TYR A 6 -0.43 9.59 13.01
CA TYR A 6 -1.51 9.65 12.05
C TYR A 6 -2.57 8.58 12.36
N ASP A 7 -3.83 8.89 12.07
CA ASP A 7 -4.96 7.95 12.23
C ASP A 7 -4.88 6.79 11.22
N ALA A 8 -4.28 7.04 10.05
CA ALA A 8 -3.98 6.05 9.01
C ALA A 8 -2.87 6.55 8.08
N PHE A 9 -2.34 5.65 7.27
CA PHE A 9 -1.39 5.95 6.21
C PHE A 9 -1.66 5.11 4.97
N ILE A 10 -1.17 5.56 3.81
CA ILE A 10 -1.20 4.82 2.56
C ILE A 10 0.25 4.65 2.10
N LEU A 11 0.65 3.45 1.71
CA LEU A 11 1.99 3.17 1.16
C LEU A 11 1.93 2.90 -0.34
N GLY A 12 2.92 3.43 -1.05
CA GLY A 12 3.07 3.30 -2.49
C GLY A 12 4.39 2.62 -2.83
N THR A 13 4.38 1.61 -3.70
CA THR A 13 5.61 0.93 -4.16
C THR A 13 5.54 0.59 -5.65
N TYR A 14 6.69 0.59 -6.33
CA TYR A 14 6.80 -0.04 -7.65
C TYR A 14 7.26 -1.50 -7.47
N THR A 15 7.15 -2.30 -8.51
CA THR A 15 7.59 -3.70 -8.48
C THR A 15 8.93 -3.87 -9.20
N TRP A 16 9.87 -4.55 -8.55
CA TRP A 16 11.17 -4.87 -9.12
C TRP A 16 11.27 -6.35 -9.50
N GLY A 17 12.00 -6.65 -10.57
CA GLY A 17 12.28 -8.01 -11.01
C GLY A 17 11.04 -8.89 -11.14
N ASP A 18 11.06 -10.03 -10.45
CA ASP A 18 10.02 -11.07 -10.53
C ASP A 18 8.86 -10.86 -9.54
N GLY A 19 8.63 -9.63 -9.08
CA GLY A 19 7.53 -9.32 -8.15
C GLY A 19 7.97 -8.79 -6.79
N GLU A 20 9.22 -8.38 -6.66
CA GLU A 20 9.87 -8.04 -5.40
C GLU A 20 9.68 -6.58 -5.04
N LEU A 21 9.68 -6.31 -3.72
CA LEU A 21 9.81 -4.95 -3.22
C LEU A 21 11.17 -4.34 -3.60
N PRO A 22 11.21 -3.04 -3.93
CA PRO A 22 12.47 -2.34 -4.18
C PRO A 22 13.40 -2.38 -2.96
N ASP A 23 14.70 -2.53 -3.19
CA ASP A 23 15.71 -2.60 -2.12
C ASP A 23 15.64 -1.38 -1.19
N GLU A 24 15.43 -0.18 -1.76
CA GLU A 24 15.28 1.06 -0.97
C GLU A 24 14.02 1.09 -0.09
N PHE A 25 13.05 0.22 -0.36
CA PHE A 25 11.84 0.06 0.44
C PHE A 25 12.07 -0.88 1.62
N LEU A 26 13.06 -1.78 1.55
CA LEU A 26 13.33 -2.77 2.59
C LEU A 26 13.81 -2.12 3.89
N ASP A 27 14.73 -1.14 3.80
CA ASP A 27 15.19 -0.39 4.98
C ASP A 27 14.02 0.26 5.74
N PHE A 28 13.02 0.76 5.01
CA PHE A 28 11.81 1.32 5.60
C PHE A 28 10.92 0.25 6.26
N LEU A 29 10.86 -0.95 5.70
CA LEU A 29 10.10 -2.06 6.26
C LEU A 29 10.71 -2.63 7.54
N ASP A 30 12.04 -2.68 7.62
CA ASP A 30 12.73 -3.10 8.84
C ASP A 30 12.37 -2.18 10.01
N GLU A 31 12.32 -0.86 9.78
CA GLU A 31 11.84 0.09 10.80
C GLU A 31 10.35 -0.09 11.14
N MET A 32 9.53 -0.48 10.17
CA MET A 32 8.09 -0.72 10.37
C MET A 32 7.80 -2.00 11.15
N GLU A 33 8.60 -3.04 10.97
CA GLU A 33 8.44 -4.31 11.70
C GLU A 33 8.55 -4.12 13.22
N GLU A 34 9.37 -3.15 13.66
CA GLU A 34 9.50 -2.79 15.07
C GLU A 34 8.29 -2.02 15.64
N LEU A 35 7.31 -1.67 14.79
CA LEU A 35 6.10 -0.96 15.22
C LEU A 35 4.95 -1.88 15.62
N GLU A 36 4.25 -1.48 16.68
CA GLU A 36 2.90 -1.98 16.95
C GLU A 36 1.91 -1.39 15.95
N LEU A 37 1.59 -2.17 14.91
CA LEU A 37 0.63 -1.82 13.85
C LEU A 37 -0.76 -2.42 14.09
N LYS A 38 -0.97 -3.13 15.20
CA LYS A 38 -2.25 -3.77 15.52
C LYS A 38 -3.39 -2.75 15.52
N GLY A 39 -4.34 -2.92 14.60
CA GLY A 39 -5.50 -2.04 14.47
C GLY A 39 -5.23 -0.72 13.74
N VAL A 40 -3.99 -0.44 13.34
CA VAL A 40 -3.66 0.74 12.54
C VAL A 40 -4.22 0.55 11.13
N VAL A 41 -5.00 1.52 10.65
CA VAL A 41 -5.65 1.42 9.36
C VAL A 41 -4.68 1.86 8.25
N THR A 42 -4.59 1.08 7.18
CA THR A 42 -3.74 1.39 6.03
C THR A 42 -4.31 0.88 4.71
N SER A 43 -3.67 1.23 3.60
CA SER A 43 -3.92 0.70 2.26
C SER A 43 -2.64 0.78 1.43
N VAL A 44 -2.53 -0.06 0.42
CA VAL A 44 -1.36 -0.10 -0.46
C VAL A 44 -1.76 0.27 -1.89
N PHE A 45 -0.89 0.99 -2.59
CA PHE A 45 -0.99 1.17 -4.02
C PHE A 45 0.37 0.94 -4.67
N GLY A 46 0.38 0.77 -5.98
CA GLY A 46 1.63 0.66 -6.69
C GLY A 46 1.50 0.55 -8.18
N SER A 47 2.64 0.53 -8.84
CA SER A 47 2.74 0.31 -10.26
C SER A 47 3.55 -0.93 -10.62
N GLY A 48 3.27 -1.46 -11.79
CA GLY A 48 3.96 -2.62 -12.35
C GLY A 48 3.76 -2.70 -13.86
N ASP A 49 4.23 -3.80 -14.42
CA ASP A 49 4.16 -4.09 -15.85
C ASP A 49 3.45 -5.45 -16.00
N SER A 50 2.31 -5.45 -16.71
CA SER A 50 1.48 -6.66 -16.84
C SER A 50 2.10 -7.72 -17.76
N THR A 51 3.20 -7.40 -18.44
CA THR A 51 3.97 -8.37 -19.23
C THR A 51 4.76 -9.34 -18.34
N TYR A 52 5.00 -8.98 -17.07
CA TYR A 52 5.59 -9.87 -16.08
C TYR A 52 4.54 -10.76 -15.45
N ARG A 53 4.96 -11.95 -15.00
CA ARG A 53 4.06 -12.93 -14.39
C ARG A 53 3.37 -12.40 -13.13
N LEU A 54 4.09 -11.63 -12.31
CA LEU A 54 3.59 -11.06 -11.06
C LEU A 54 3.31 -9.56 -11.25
N PHE A 55 2.15 -9.25 -11.83
CA PHE A 55 1.71 -7.86 -11.97
C PHE A 55 1.52 -7.20 -10.60
N CYS A 56 2.34 -6.18 -10.34
CA CYS A 56 2.41 -5.48 -9.06
C CYS A 56 2.70 -6.41 -7.86
N GLY A 57 3.57 -7.41 -8.02
CA GLY A 57 3.89 -8.36 -6.94
C GLY A 57 4.32 -7.70 -5.63
N ALA A 58 5.05 -6.58 -5.69
CA ALA A 58 5.49 -5.84 -4.51
C ALA A 58 4.32 -5.26 -3.70
N VAL A 59 3.21 -4.92 -4.37
CA VAL A 59 1.98 -4.44 -3.70
C VAL A 59 1.36 -5.56 -2.87
N ASP A 60 1.32 -6.77 -3.42
CA ASP A 60 0.79 -7.95 -2.72
C ASP A 60 1.69 -8.33 -1.54
N GLU A 61 3.01 -8.30 -1.74
CA GLU A 61 3.97 -8.58 -0.69
C GLU A 61 3.86 -7.58 0.47
N LEU A 62 3.78 -6.28 0.15
CA LEU A 62 3.63 -5.22 1.13
C LEU A 62 2.32 -5.32 1.91
N GLU A 63 1.19 -5.57 1.21
CA GLU A 63 -0.09 -5.78 1.86
C GLU A 63 -0.03 -6.98 2.84
N ALA A 64 0.56 -8.09 2.41
CA ALA A 64 0.71 -9.28 3.23
C ALA A 64 1.57 -9.04 4.48
N LYS A 65 2.69 -8.31 4.36
CA LYS A 65 3.54 -7.92 5.50
C LYS A 65 2.77 -7.06 6.50
N LEU A 66 2.08 -6.01 6.02
CA LEU A 66 1.28 -5.12 6.86
C LEU A 66 0.17 -5.87 7.61
N GLN A 67 -0.55 -6.77 6.93
CA GLN A 67 -1.54 -7.64 7.56
C GLN A 67 -0.90 -8.57 8.61
N GLY A 68 0.26 -9.15 8.31
CA GLY A 68 1.03 -9.98 9.23
C GLY A 68 1.44 -9.25 10.52
N TRP A 69 1.72 -7.95 10.42
CA TRP A 69 2.02 -7.07 11.56
C TRP A 69 0.77 -6.52 12.27
N GLY A 70 -0.42 -6.91 11.82
CA GLY A 70 -1.71 -6.58 12.46
C GLY A 70 -2.35 -5.28 11.98
N ALA A 71 -1.83 -4.65 10.91
CA ALA A 71 -2.49 -3.52 10.29
C ALA A 71 -3.83 -3.94 9.65
N VAL A 72 -4.77 -3.00 9.59
CA VAL A 72 -6.09 -3.20 8.98
C VAL A 72 -6.07 -2.61 7.58
N ILE A 73 -6.16 -3.46 6.57
CA ILE A 73 -6.31 -3.03 5.18
C ILE A 73 -7.73 -2.49 4.96
N ALA A 74 -7.82 -1.19 4.67
CA ALA A 74 -9.08 -0.46 4.60
C ALA A 74 -9.92 -0.82 3.35
N GLN A 75 -9.24 -1.12 2.25
CA GLN A 75 -9.79 -1.34 0.92
C GLN A 75 -8.81 -2.15 0.07
N GLU A 76 -9.31 -2.72 -1.03
CA GLU A 76 -8.47 -3.42 -2.01
C GLU A 76 -7.36 -2.51 -2.54
N SER A 77 -6.14 -3.04 -2.64
CA SER A 77 -4.97 -2.31 -3.11
C SER A 77 -5.10 -1.83 -4.55
N LEU A 78 -4.61 -0.62 -4.82
CA LEU A 78 -4.68 -0.02 -6.15
C LEU A 78 -3.42 -0.34 -6.96
N LYS A 79 -3.58 -1.12 -8.04
CA LYS A 79 -2.50 -1.50 -8.95
C LYS A 79 -2.66 -0.80 -10.30
N VAL A 80 -1.58 -0.23 -10.81
CA VAL A 80 -1.58 0.57 -12.04
C VAL A 80 -0.48 0.09 -12.99
N GLU A 81 -0.79 -0.02 -14.28
CA GLU A 81 0.20 -0.35 -15.29
C GLU A 81 1.04 0.87 -15.64
N PHE A 82 2.35 0.81 -15.36
CA PHE A 82 3.30 1.92 -15.42
C PHE A 82 2.88 3.16 -14.62
N GLY A 83 1.99 3.97 -15.16
CA GLY A 83 1.42 5.15 -14.52
C GLY A 83 -0.03 5.37 -14.98
N PRO A 84 -0.84 6.07 -14.17
CA PRO A 84 -2.28 6.10 -14.39
C PRO A 84 -2.63 6.86 -15.66
N THR A 85 -3.49 6.25 -16.46
CA THR A 85 -4.21 6.91 -17.55
C THR A 85 -5.08 8.06 -17.02
N LYS A 86 -5.64 8.85 -17.93
CA LYS A 86 -6.52 9.97 -17.55
C LYS A 86 -7.73 9.48 -16.75
N GLU A 87 -8.24 8.31 -17.10
CA GLU A 87 -9.36 7.63 -16.49
C GLU A 87 -8.96 7.04 -15.12
N GLU A 88 -7.81 6.36 -15.03
CA GLU A 88 -7.33 5.79 -13.76
C GLU A 88 -6.95 6.85 -12.73
N LYS A 89 -6.60 8.07 -13.14
CA LYS A 89 -6.44 9.19 -12.19
C LYS A 89 -7.69 9.44 -11.36
N GLN A 90 -8.88 9.11 -11.88
CA GLN A 90 -10.11 9.16 -11.11
C GLN A 90 -10.16 8.06 -10.05
N LEU A 91 -9.72 6.84 -10.38
CA LEU A 91 -9.57 5.75 -9.40
C LEU A 91 -8.57 6.11 -8.30
N CYS A 92 -7.46 6.78 -8.63
CA CYS A 92 -6.51 7.26 -7.61
C CYS A 92 -7.15 8.27 -6.64
N ARG A 93 -8.02 9.17 -7.14
CA ARG A 93 -8.76 10.12 -6.29
C ARG A 93 -9.75 9.39 -5.38
N GLU A 94 -10.54 8.49 -5.96
CA GLU A 94 -11.52 7.68 -5.23
C GLU A 94 -10.84 6.79 -4.19
N PHE A 95 -9.64 6.29 -4.47
CA PHE A 95 -8.85 5.50 -3.52
C PHE A 95 -8.50 6.33 -2.27
N GLY A 96 -8.09 7.59 -2.43
CA GLY A 96 -7.88 8.50 -1.31
C GLY A 96 -9.17 8.83 -0.55
N GLU A 97 -10.26 9.10 -1.27
CA GLU A 97 -11.57 9.41 -0.67
C GLU A 97 -12.12 8.23 0.16
N LYS A 98 -12.02 7.01 -0.36
CA LYS A 98 -12.44 5.79 0.35
C LYS A 98 -11.65 5.56 1.63
N MET A 99 -10.34 5.83 1.62
CA MET A 99 -9.50 5.72 2.80
C MET A 99 -9.98 6.68 3.91
N VAL A 100 -10.27 7.93 3.56
CA VAL A 100 -10.81 8.92 4.51
C VAL A 100 -12.21 8.52 4.99
N ALA A 101 -13.07 8.05 4.10
CA ALA A 101 -14.41 7.58 4.47
C ALA A 101 -14.34 6.42 5.47
N ARG A 102 -13.36 5.52 5.33
CA ARG A 102 -13.16 4.40 6.27
C ARG A 102 -12.78 4.88 7.66
N LEU A 103 -11.94 5.90 7.78
CA LEU A 103 -11.57 6.50 9.07
C LEU A 103 -12.79 7.05 9.84
N ASN A 104 -13.77 7.61 9.13
CA ASN A 104 -14.98 8.16 9.74
C ASN A 104 -15.96 7.08 10.26
N VAL A 105 -15.77 5.81 9.86
CA VAL A 105 -16.60 4.67 10.29
C VAL A 105 -15.94 3.89 11.44
N VAL A 106 -14.63 4.01 11.62
CA VAL A 106 -13.84 3.28 12.62
C VAL A 106 -13.58 4.11 13.90
N LYS A 107 -13.93 5.41 13.90
CA LYS A 107 -13.90 6.28 15.08
C LYS A 107 -15.07 6.05 16.03
#